data_AF-A0A822EX83-F1
#
_entry.id   AF-A0A822EX83-F1
#
_cell.length_a   1.000
_cell.length_b   1.000
_cell.length_c   1.000
_cell.angle_alpha   90.00
_cell.angle_beta   90.00
_cell.angle_gamma   90.00
#
_symmetry.space_group_name_H-M   'P 1'
#
loop_
_entity.id
_entity.type
_entity.pdbx_description
1 polymer ?
#
loop_
_entity_poly.entity_id
_entity_poly.type
_entity_poly.pdbx_seq_one_letter_code
_entity_poly.pdbx_strand_id
1 'polypeptide(L)'
;KSNQKNDFDIAACLGNMSNILHDQGDIQRALSCATRAADLLSICGKDDPRLAAALNNLGAIHMANGDLVKAREYFKRALESISNENHPHRKSTLANIARLDMIEKLNK
;
A
#
# COMPACT_ATOMS: atom_id res chain seq x y z
N LYS A 1 -12.61 0.91 23.17
CA LYS A 1 -11.34 1.67 23.01
C LYS A 1 -10.08 0.80 23.13
N SER A 2 -10.11 -0.38 23.77
CA SER A 2 -8.98 -1.33 23.82
C SER A 2 -8.72 -2.09 22.51
N ASN A 3 -9.76 -2.45 21.73
CA ASN A 3 -9.58 -3.19 20.47
C ASN A 3 -8.83 -2.42 19.38
N GLN A 4 -9.12 -1.13 19.17
CA GLN A 4 -8.49 -0.34 18.10
C GLN A 4 -6.97 -0.20 18.25
N LYS A 5 -6.46 -0.12 19.49
CA LYS A 5 -5.01 -0.06 19.72
C LYS A 5 -4.34 -1.37 19.28
N ASN A 6 -4.93 -2.50 19.64
CA ASN A 6 -4.44 -3.81 19.21
C ASN A 6 -4.52 -3.96 17.69
N ASP A 7 -5.59 -3.48 17.05
CA ASP A 7 -5.74 -3.52 15.60
C ASP A 7 -4.63 -2.75 14.88
N PHE A 8 -4.15 -1.63 15.45
CA PHE A 8 -3.03 -0.87 14.90
C PHE A 8 -1.69 -1.57 15.05
N ASP A 9 -1.43 -2.15 16.22
CA ASP A 9 -0.21 -2.92 16.45
C ASP A 9 -0.18 -4.16 15.51
N ILE A 10 -1.34 -4.80 15.32
CA ILE A 10 -1.51 -5.91 14.36
C ILE A 10 -1.27 -5.42 12.94
N ALA A 11 -1.84 -4.28 12.52
CA ALA A 11 -1.64 -3.74 11.17
C ALA A 11 -0.17 -3.40 10.89
N ALA A 12 0.56 -2.85 11.86
CA ALA A 12 1.99 -2.58 11.74
C ALA A 12 2.80 -3.87 11.57
N CYS A 13 2.51 -4.89 12.39
CA CYS A 13 3.13 -6.21 12.27
C CYS A 13 2.85 -6.86 10.90
N LEU A 14 1.61 -6.78 10.42
CA LEU A 14 1.22 -7.29 9.10
C LEU A 14 1.93 -6.55 7.96
N GLY A 15 2.10 -5.22 8.06
CA GLY A 15 2.86 -4.43 7.08
C GLY A 15 4.32 -4.86 7.01
N ASN A 16 4.98 -5.05 8.16
CA ASN A 16 6.36 -5.54 8.21
C ASN A 16 6.47 -6.97 7.65
N MET A 17 5.53 -7.84 8.03
CA MET A 17 5.52 -9.23 7.55
C MET A 17 5.29 -9.30 6.04
N SER A 18 4.44 -8.41 5.49
CA SER A 18 4.24 -8.29 4.05
C SER A 18 5.54 -7.96 3.31
N ASN A 19 6.31 -6.98 3.80
CA ASN A 19 7.60 -6.62 3.19
C ASN A 19 8.59 -7.79 3.24
N ILE A 20 8.72 -8.46 4.39
CA ILE A 20 9.62 -9.62 4.54
C ILE A 20 9.22 -10.75 3.59
N LEU A 21 7.92 -11.06 3.49
CA LEU A 21 7.42 -12.10 2.60
C LEU A 21 7.63 -11.74 1.13
N HIS A 22 7.45 -10.47 0.77
CA HIS A 22 7.74 -9.97 -0.58
C HIS A 22 9.23 -10.12 -0.92
N ASP A 23 10.13 -9.75 -0.01
CA ASP A 23 11.58 -9.90 -0.20
C ASP A 23 12.00 -11.38 -0.30
N GLN A 24 11.23 -12.29 0.31
CA GLN A 24 11.40 -13.75 0.18
C GLN A 24 10.76 -14.33 -1.10
N GLY A 25 10.05 -13.53 -1.88
CA GLY A 25 9.33 -13.97 -3.07
C GLY A 25 7.98 -14.66 -2.80
N ASP A 26 7.51 -14.70 -1.55
CA ASP A 26 6.19 -15.24 -1.19
C ASP A 26 5.11 -14.16 -1.42
N ILE A 27 4.85 -13.88 -2.69
CA ILE A 27 3.97 -12.80 -3.14
C ILE A 27 2.54 -12.97 -2.61
N GLN A 28 2.02 -14.20 -2.56
CA GLN A 28 0.64 -14.46 -2.12
C GLN A 28 0.44 -14.13 -0.65
N ARG A 29 1.36 -14.56 0.23
CA ARG A 29 1.27 -14.22 1.65
C ARG A 29 1.59 -12.75 1.89
N ALA A 30 2.49 -12.16 1.11
CA ALA A 30 2.78 -10.73 1.19
C ALA A 30 1.53 -9.88 0.92
N LEU A 31 0.80 -10.19 -0.17
CA LEU A 31 -0.47 -9.54 -0.51
C LEU A 31 -1.53 -9.75 0.57
N SER A 32 -1.69 -10.98 1.07
CA SER A 32 -2.64 -11.26 2.15
C SER A 32 -2.38 -10.41 3.41
N CYS A 33 -1.11 -10.28 3.80
CA CYS A 33 -0.72 -9.46 4.95
C CYS A 33 -0.99 -7.97 4.72
N ALA A 34 -0.59 -7.43 3.56
CA ALA A 34 -0.79 -6.02 3.27
C ALA A 34 -2.28 -5.65 3.11
N THR A 35 -3.10 -6.52 2.51
CA THR A 35 -4.55 -6.33 2.42
C THR A 35 -5.17 -6.28 3.82
N ARG A 36 -4.85 -7.24 4.68
CA ARG A 36 -5.37 -7.26 6.05
C ARG A 36 -4.92 -6.04 6.85
N ALA A 37 -3.68 -5.56 6.65
CA ALA A 37 -3.22 -4.31 7.26
C ALA A 37 -4.06 -3.11 6.78
N ALA A 38 -4.31 -2.99 5.48
CA ALA A 38 -5.11 -1.91 4.91
C ALA A 38 -6.56 -1.94 5.42
N ASP A 39 -7.17 -3.13 5.55
CA ASP A 39 -8.53 -3.29 6.07
C ASP A 39 -8.65 -2.81 7.53
N LEU A 40 -7.68 -3.18 8.38
CA LEU A 40 -7.64 -2.73 9.77
C LEU A 40 -7.43 -1.21 9.89
N LEU A 41 -6.70 -0.62 8.95
CA LEU A 41 -6.40 0.83 8.95
C LEU A 41 -7.51 1.67 8.29
N SER A 42 -8.37 1.06 7.46
CA SER A 42 -9.46 1.75 6.75
C SER A 42 -10.47 2.43 7.69
N ILE A 43 -10.57 1.95 8.93
CA ILE A 43 -11.45 2.50 9.97
C ILE A 43 -11.01 3.88 10.48
N CYS A 44 -9.75 4.28 10.24
CA CYS A 44 -9.19 5.54 10.76
C CYS A 44 -9.60 6.76 9.93
N GLY A 45 -10.17 6.55 8.74
CA GLY A 45 -10.54 7.61 7.81
C GLY A 45 -9.38 8.08 6.93
N LYS A 46 -9.59 9.22 6.27
CA LYS A 46 -8.60 9.84 5.36
C LYS A 46 -7.42 10.43 6.15
N ASP A 47 -6.30 10.60 5.45
CA ASP A 47 -5.02 11.15 5.93
C ASP A 47 -4.31 10.32 7.02
N ASP A 48 -4.73 9.07 7.28
CA ASP A 48 -3.93 8.15 8.10
C ASP A 48 -2.67 7.73 7.32
N PRO A 49 -1.45 8.07 7.81
CA PRO A 49 -0.22 7.74 7.12
C PRO A 49 -0.04 6.24 6.90
N ARG A 50 -0.53 5.42 7.84
CA ARG A 50 -0.38 3.96 7.80
C ARG A 50 -1.26 3.36 6.71
N LEU A 51 -2.47 3.89 6.52
CA LEU A 51 -3.37 3.43 5.45
C LEU A 51 -2.75 3.69 4.08
N ALA A 52 -2.26 4.92 3.85
CA ALA A 52 -1.58 5.28 2.61
C ALA A 52 -0.31 4.44 2.38
N ALA A 53 0.45 4.14 3.43
CA ALA A 53 1.62 3.27 3.35
C ALA A 53 1.23 1.82 2.96
N ALA A 54 0.21 1.24 3.60
CA ALA A 54 -0.25 -0.12 3.31
C ALA A 54 -0.76 -0.25 1.85
N LEU A 55 -1.53 0.73 1.38
CA LEU A 55 -2.00 0.78 -0.01
C LEU A 55 -0.86 0.96 -1.01
N ASN A 56 0.14 1.79 -0.68
CA ASN A 56 1.35 1.91 -1.50
C ASN A 56 2.13 0.59 -1.57
N ASN A 57 2.24 -0.15 -0.47
CA ASN A 57 2.92 -1.45 -0.47
C ASN A 57 2.17 -2.46 -1.34
N LEU A 58 0.84 -2.52 -1.26
CA LEU A 58 0.03 -3.35 -2.18
C LEU A 58 0.29 -3.00 -3.64
N GLY A 59 0.32 -1.71 -3.97
CA GLY A 59 0.64 -1.25 -5.32
C GLY A 59 2.03 -1.66 -5.77
N ALA A 60 3.03 -1.53 -4.89
CA ALA A 60 4.41 -1.88 -5.17
C ALA A 60 4.60 -3.39 -5.39
N ILE A 61 3.98 -4.23 -4.56
CA ILE A 61 4.03 -5.70 -4.70
C ILE A 61 3.38 -6.14 -6.02
N HIS A 62 2.22 -5.57 -6.37
CA HIS A 62 1.59 -5.86 -7.66
C HIS A 62 2.45 -5.42 -8.85
N MET A 63 3.07 -4.24 -8.76
CA MET A 63 3.94 -3.72 -9.81
C MET A 63 5.18 -4.60 -9.99
N ALA A 64 5.81 -5.05 -8.90
CA ALA A 64 6.94 -5.97 -8.93
C ALA A 64 6.56 -7.34 -9.54
N ASN A 65 5.32 -7.78 -9.34
CA ASN A 65 4.79 -9.01 -9.92
C ASN A 65 4.20 -8.82 -11.34
N GLY A 66 4.35 -7.65 -11.96
CA GLY A 66 3.89 -7.36 -13.32
C GLY A 66 2.38 -7.10 -13.47
N ASP A 67 1.61 -7.12 -12.38
CA ASP A 67 0.18 -6.77 -12.40
C ASP A 67 0.01 -5.25 -12.32
N LEU A 68 0.30 -4.57 -13.44
CA LEU A 68 0.26 -3.12 -13.53
C LEU A 68 -1.15 -2.54 -13.32
N VAL A 69 -2.19 -3.31 -13.66
CA VAL A 69 -3.59 -2.90 -13.48
C VAL A 69 -3.92 -2.78 -11.99
N LYS A 70 -3.64 -3.82 -11.20
CA LYS A 70 -3.86 -3.76 -9.74
C LYS A 70 -2.92 -2.78 -9.06
N ALA A 71 -1.67 -2.69 -9.51
CA ALA A 71 -0.74 -1.71 -8.97
C ALA A 71 -1.27 -0.28 -9.09
N ARG A 72 -1.81 0.07 -10.26
CA ARG A 72 -2.46 1.36 -10.51
C ARG A 72 -3.67 1.58 -9.62
N GLU A 73 -4.52 0.58 -9.43
CA GLU A 73 -5.69 0.65 -8.55
C GLU A 73 -5.26 1.03 -7.12
N TYR A 74 -4.29 0.31 -6.56
CA TYR A 74 -3.85 0.55 -5.19
C TYR A 74 -3.12 1.88 -5.02
N PHE A 75 -2.30 2.31 -5.97
CA PHE A 75 -1.68 3.65 -5.89
C PHE A 75 -2.72 4.77 -5.99
N LYS A 76 -3.78 4.61 -6.79
CA LYS A 76 -4.90 5.57 -6.83
C LYS A 76 -5.65 5.60 -5.51
N ARG A 77 -5.99 4.44 -4.94
CA ARG A 77 -6.62 4.35 -3.60
C ARG A 77 -5.75 4.99 -2.52
N ALA A 78 -4.42 4.79 -2.58
CA ALA A 78 -3.49 5.47 -1.67
C ALA A 78 -3.57 6.99 -1.83
N LEU A 79 -3.63 7.49 -3.07
CA LEU A 79 -3.75 8.93 -3.33
C LEU A 79 -5.11 9.50 -2.88
N GLU A 80 -6.20 8.76 -3.10
CA GLU A 80 -7.56 9.14 -2.67
C GLU A 80 -7.72 9.15 -1.14
N SER A 81 -6.92 8.35 -0.43
CA SER A 81 -6.83 8.37 1.03
C SER A 81 -6.10 9.61 1.56
N ILE A 82 -5.42 10.38 0.71
CA ILE A 82 -4.64 11.57 1.07
C ILE A 82 -5.38 12.83 0.60
N SER A 83 -5.93 13.59 1.54
CA SER A 83 -6.48 14.93 1.29
C SER A 83 -5.47 16.04 1.60
N ASN A 84 -4.52 15.80 2.51
CA ASN A 84 -3.53 16.79 2.91
C ASN A 84 -2.30 16.80 1.98
N GLU A 85 -1.94 17.97 1.43
CA GLU A 85 -0.79 18.12 0.55
C GLU A 85 0.55 17.85 1.25
N ASN A 86 0.63 18.08 2.56
CA ASN A 86 1.82 17.81 3.38
C ASN A 86 1.86 16.38 3.92
N HIS A 87 0.95 15.50 3.48
CA HIS A 87 0.92 14.11 3.93
C HIS A 87 2.23 13.37 3.58
N PRO A 88 2.83 12.63 4.53
CA PRO A 88 4.18 12.06 4.38
C PRO A 88 4.34 11.15 3.16
N HIS A 89 3.28 10.41 2.80
CA HIS A 89 3.30 9.49 1.68
C HIS A 89 2.86 10.08 0.33
N ARG A 90 2.43 11.35 0.28
CA ARG A 90 1.90 11.93 -0.97
C ARG A 90 2.91 11.91 -2.10
N LYS A 91 4.14 12.36 -1.82
CA LYS A 91 5.23 12.40 -2.80
C LYS A 91 5.61 11.00 -3.28
N SER A 92 5.71 10.03 -2.37
CA SER A 92 6.02 8.64 -2.73
C SER A 92 4.91 7.99 -3.55
N THR A 93 3.63 8.22 -3.22
CA THR A 93 2.50 7.71 -4.01
C THR A 93 2.55 8.24 -5.44
N LEU A 94 2.76 9.55 -5.62
CA LEU A 94 2.88 10.15 -6.94
C LEU A 94 4.09 9.61 -7.73
N ALA A 95 5.23 9.43 -7.06
CA ALA A 95 6.42 8.85 -7.68
C ALA A 95 6.19 7.41 -8.14
N ASN A 96 5.44 6.62 -7.37
CA ASN A 96 5.06 5.26 -7.74
C ASN A 96 4.13 5.22 -8.96
N ILE A 97 3.13 6.12 -9.02
CA ILE A 97 2.26 6.26 -10.20
C ILE A 97 3.07 6.66 -11.43
N ALA A 98 3.97 7.64 -11.32
CA ALA A 98 4.82 8.07 -12.42
C ALA A 98 5.73 6.95 -12.93
N ARG A 99 6.30 6.14 -12.01
CA ARG A 99 7.09 4.95 -12.38
C ARG A 99 6.23 3.93 -13.13
N LEU A 100 5.02 3.67 -12.65
CA LEU A 100 4.10 2.73 -13.29
C LEU A 100 3.70 3.22 -14.69
N ASP A 101 3.40 4.50 -14.86
CA ASP A 101 3.11 5.10 -16.17
C ASP A 101 4.29 4.96 -17.15
N MET A 102 5.52 5.06 -16.65
CA MET A 102 6.73 4.85 -17.46
C MET A 102 6.87 3.39 -17.91
N ILE A 103 6.64 2.42 -17.01
CA ILE A 103 6.68 0.99 -17.35
C ILE A 103 5.62 0.66 -18.40
N GLU A 104 4.39 1.13 -18.23
CA GLU A 104 3.32 0.90 -19.21
C GLU A 104 3.62 1.51 -20.59
N LYS A 105 4.33 2.64 -20.65
CA LYS A 105 4.76 3.25 -21.91
C LYS A 105 5.86 2.44 -22.60
N LEU A 106 6.78 1.84 -21.85
CA LEU A 106 7.87 1.02 -22.40
C LEU A 106 7.39 -0.35 -22.90
N ASN A 107 6.26 -0.84 -22.39
CA ASN A 107 5.66 -2.13 -22.79
C ASN A 107 4.71 -2.02 -24.00
N LYS A 108 4.61 -0.84 -24.62
CA LYS A 108 3.83 -0.59 -25.84
C LYS A 108 4.74 -0.49 -27.05
#